data_AF-A0A3R6Z097-F1
#
_entry.id   AF-A0A3R6Z097-F1
#
_cell.length_a   1.000
_cell.length_b   1.000
_cell.length_c   1.000
_cell.angle_alpha   90.00
_cell.angle_beta   90.00
_cell.angle_gamma   90.00
#
_symmetry.space_group_name_H-M   'P 1'
#
loop_
_entity.id
_entity.type
_entity.pdbx_description
1 polymer ?
#
loop_
_entity_poly.entity_id
_entity_poly.type
_entity_poly.pdbx_seq_one_letter_code
_entity_poly.pdbx_strand_id
1 'polypeptide(L)'
;MSTAPAPHLWRQHLRRDVLFRTLVIQVKWLAAILAHAKTELASAATFRRRSADDCVKSTPQLHAALPFHDDMTPTYAPRTLSRWYSVLQLPLQDVLPPNDHTPSMAYLSFELFLLETGFDKSDVGQRLRHTAVTAHTADRPATMPPLHGLVFDIAAYLSHEHGVLPPCRRSTLDCLVRQMVHVRLAAAYCRDVATVVALAARKYDAIKPRMYELAVHDLSEVHIQQPVVLPQTRAALEAMPTFMPQAIAAAYMAAIRLLHVEVGEALHVPASTLSADVILPCLVGLFGQASLPDLAHQVHAMEMHLPPSCGEGEVAYYIALAHAALGAS
;
A
#
# COMPACT_ATOMS: atom_id res chain seq x y z
N MET A 1 0.21 40.99 25.23
CA MET A 1 -0.72 39.91 24.87
C MET A 1 -0.39 39.49 23.45
N SER A 2 0.21 38.31 23.27
CA SER A 2 0.64 37.80 21.96
C SER A 2 -0.56 37.16 21.27
N THR A 3 -1.06 37.78 20.20
CA THR A 3 -2.09 37.21 19.33
C THR A 3 -1.42 36.30 18.31
N ALA A 4 -1.20 35.04 18.68
CA ALA A 4 -0.87 34.02 17.70
C ALA A 4 -2.02 33.94 16.66
N PRO A 5 -1.75 34.05 15.35
CA PRO A 5 -2.80 33.94 14.35
C PRO A 5 -3.45 32.56 14.44
N ALA A 6 -4.77 32.53 14.52
CA ALA A 6 -5.54 31.29 14.58
C ALA A 6 -5.08 30.36 13.42
N PRO A 7 -4.71 29.10 13.71
CA PRO A 7 -4.28 28.18 12.66
C PRO A 7 -5.39 28.10 11.61
N HIS A 8 -5.04 28.38 10.35
CA HIS A 8 -6.04 28.51 9.31
C HIS A 8 -6.86 27.21 9.18
N LEU A 9 -8.15 27.27 9.51
CA LEU A 9 -9.07 26.13 9.53
C LEU A 9 -9.05 25.33 8.23
N TRP A 10 -8.81 25.97 7.09
CA TRP A 10 -8.69 25.31 5.79
C TRP A 10 -7.51 24.31 5.72
N ARG A 11 -6.39 24.57 6.41
CA ARG A 11 -5.23 23.65 6.45
C ARG A 11 -5.56 22.38 7.22
N GLN A 12 -6.34 22.50 8.30
CA GLN A 12 -6.80 21.34 9.06
C GLN A 12 -7.80 20.52 8.26
N HIS A 13 -8.69 21.17 7.49
CA HIS A 13 -9.61 20.49 6.59
C HIS A 13 -8.87 19.74 5.47
N LEU A 14 -7.91 20.38 4.79
CA LEU A 14 -7.10 19.70 3.75
C LEU A 14 -6.30 18.52 4.31
N ARG A 15 -5.80 18.61 5.54
CA ARG A 15 -5.09 17.50 6.18
C ARG A 15 -5.98 16.29 6.47
N ARG A 16 -7.30 16.44 6.45
CA ARG A 16 -8.29 15.36 6.61
C ARG A 16 -8.91 14.94 5.27
N ASP A 17 -8.62 15.68 4.20
CA ASP A 17 -9.10 15.37 2.87
C ASP A 17 -8.30 14.20 2.29
N VAL A 18 -8.99 13.09 2.02
CA VAL A 18 -8.37 11.85 1.54
C VAL A 18 -7.64 12.08 0.22
N LEU A 19 -8.26 12.79 -0.73
CA LEU A 19 -7.68 13.03 -2.04
C LEU A 19 -6.40 13.86 -1.94
N PHE A 20 -6.42 14.94 -1.16
CA PHE A 20 -5.25 15.78 -0.92
C PHE A 20 -4.09 14.97 -0.30
N ARG A 21 -4.38 14.15 0.71
CA ARG A 21 -3.36 13.31 1.36
C ARG A 21 -2.78 12.28 0.40
N THR A 22 -3.63 11.58 -0.34
CA THR A 22 -3.23 10.63 -1.37
C THR A 22 -2.29 11.28 -2.38
N LEU A 23 -2.65 12.47 -2.89
CA LEU A 23 -1.80 13.23 -3.83
C LEU A 23 -0.45 13.61 -3.22
N VAL A 24 -0.43 14.11 -1.98
CA VAL A 24 0.82 14.46 -1.29
C VAL A 24 1.74 13.25 -1.16
N ILE A 25 1.19 12.09 -0.81
CA ILE A 25 1.97 10.86 -0.66
C ILE A 25 2.46 10.36 -2.02
N GLN A 26 1.60 10.35 -3.04
CA GLN A 26 1.99 9.99 -4.42
C GLN A 26 3.14 10.85 -4.93
N VAL A 27 3.07 12.18 -4.76
CA VAL A 27 4.13 13.10 -5.19
C VAL A 27 5.45 12.77 -4.48
N LYS A 28 5.41 12.48 -3.17
CA LYS A 28 6.61 12.07 -2.41
C LYS A 28 7.21 10.77 -2.95
N TRP A 29 6.38 9.76 -3.21
CA TRP A 29 6.84 8.48 -3.75
C TRP A 29 7.45 8.65 -5.15
N LEU A 30 6.77 9.36 -6.04
CA LEU A 30 7.28 9.65 -7.39
C LEU A 30 8.60 10.44 -7.35
N ALA A 31 8.73 11.40 -6.44
CA ALA A 31 9.97 12.13 -6.23
C ALA A 31 11.10 11.22 -5.72
N ALA A 32 10.80 10.30 -4.80
CA ALA A 32 11.77 9.32 -4.30
C ALA A 32 12.24 8.35 -5.39
N ILE A 33 11.33 7.85 -6.24
CA ILE A 33 11.66 7.02 -7.40
C ILE A 33 12.59 7.78 -8.34
N LEU A 34 12.24 9.02 -8.70
CA LEU A 34 13.04 9.86 -9.60
C LEU A 34 14.43 10.17 -9.01
N ALA A 35 14.50 10.48 -7.72
CA ALA A 35 15.76 10.75 -7.04
C ALA A 35 16.67 9.51 -7.05
N HIS A 36 16.11 8.34 -6.71
CA HIS A 36 16.85 7.08 -6.72
C HIS A 36 17.36 6.73 -8.12
N ALA A 37 16.52 6.88 -9.15
CA ALA A 37 16.92 6.67 -10.54
C ALA A 37 18.06 7.58 -10.96
N LYS A 38 18.00 8.88 -10.62
CA LYS A 38 19.09 9.82 -10.92
C LYS A 38 20.40 9.43 -10.23
N THR A 39 20.35 9.01 -8.97
CA THR A 39 21.55 8.60 -8.23
C THR A 39 22.21 7.37 -8.86
N GLU A 40 21.43 6.35 -9.21
CA GLU A 40 21.94 5.11 -9.83
C GLU A 40 22.41 5.33 -11.27
N LEU A 41 21.73 6.20 -12.02
CA LEU A 41 22.13 6.55 -13.39
C LEU A 41 23.36 7.46 -13.42
N ALA A 42 23.55 8.36 -12.44
CA ALA A 42 24.72 9.23 -12.34
C ALA A 42 25.97 8.49 -11.86
N SER A 43 25.80 7.50 -10.97
CA SER A 43 26.89 6.62 -10.54
C SER A 43 27.31 5.63 -11.65
N ALA A 44 26.40 5.29 -12.55
CA ALA A 44 26.66 4.51 -13.74
C ALA A 44 27.14 5.42 -14.90
N ALA A 45 28.44 5.70 -14.98
CA ALA A 45 29.11 6.51 -16.03
C ALA A 45 29.01 5.98 -17.49
N THR A 46 27.85 5.48 -17.94
CA THR A 46 27.74 4.47 -19.01
C THR A 46 26.58 4.63 -19.99
N PHE A 47 25.82 5.71 -19.92
CA PHE A 47 25.01 6.16 -21.05
C PHE A 47 25.83 7.06 -21.99
N ARG A 48 26.92 6.53 -22.55
CA ARG A 48 27.55 7.10 -23.75
C ARG A 48 26.91 6.43 -24.96
N ARG A 49 26.48 7.21 -25.96
CA ARG A 49 26.19 6.68 -27.30
C ARG A 49 27.41 5.86 -27.74
N ARG A 50 27.22 4.58 -28.10
CA ARG A 50 28.28 3.82 -28.77
C ARG A 50 28.60 4.51 -30.09
N SER A 51 29.88 4.74 -30.37
CA SER A 51 30.30 5.18 -31.69
C SER A 51 30.11 4.02 -32.66
N ALA A 52 29.92 4.29 -33.95
CA ALA A 52 29.85 3.26 -34.99
C ALA A 52 31.08 2.32 -34.97
N ASP A 53 32.21 2.79 -34.44
CA ASP A 53 33.46 2.02 -34.32
C ASP A 53 33.44 0.92 -33.23
N ASP A 54 32.51 0.98 -32.26
CA ASP A 54 32.43 0.00 -31.17
C ASP A 54 31.82 -1.34 -31.64
N CYS A 55 31.08 -1.34 -32.75
CA CYS A 55 30.43 -2.51 -33.33
C CYS A 55 31.44 -3.48 -33.98
N VAL A 56 32.61 -2.99 -34.40
CA VAL A 56 33.62 -3.78 -35.12
C VAL A 56 34.43 -4.69 -34.19
N LYS A 57 34.39 -4.46 -32.86
CA LYS A 57 35.23 -5.19 -31.88
C LYS A 57 34.50 -6.27 -31.09
N SER A 58 33.18 -6.45 -31.26
CA SER A 58 32.42 -7.44 -30.49
C SER A 58 32.30 -8.76 -31.26
N THR A 59 32.81 -9.84 -30.67
CA THR A 59 32.62 -11.22 -31.15
C THR A 59 31.13 -11.59 -31.11
N PRO A 60 30.59 -12.29 -32.12
CA PRO A 60 29.17 -12.62 -32.18
C PRO A 60 28.82 -13.61 -31.06
N GLN A 61 28.01 -13.17 -30.10
CA GLN A 61 27.42 -14.07 -29.10
C GLN A 61 26.20 -14.77 -29.73
N LEU A 62 26.41 -16.01 -30.15
CA LEU A 62 25.34 -16.99 -30.35
C LEU A 62 24.74 -17.29 -28.98
N HIS A 63 23.59 -16.70 -28.64
CA HIS A 63 22.48 -17.29 -27.86
C HIS A 63 21.47 -16.19 -27.47
N ALA A 64 20.19 -16.53 -27.61
CA ALA A 64 18.97 -15.74 -27.40
C ALA A 64 18.59 -14.78 -28.54
N ALA A 65 17.54 -15.16 -29.27
CA ALA A 65 16.81 -14.27 -30.17
C ALA A 65 16.17 -13.14 -29.34
N LEU A 66 16.83 -12.00 -29.29
CA LEU A 66 16.25 -10.74 -28.81
C LEU A 66 15.36 -10.18 -29.93
N PRO A 67 14.05 -10.00 -29.74
CA PRO A 67 13.22 -9.35 -30.74
C PRO A 67 13.61 -7.88 -30.87
N PHE A 68 13.58 -7.39 -32.11
CA PHE A 68 13.88 -6.05 -32.63
C PHE A 68 14.05 -4.93 -31.56
N HIS A 69 15.31 -4.66 -31.17
CA HIS A 69 15.65 -3.54 -30.30
C HIS A 69 16.45 -2.48 -31.07
N ASP A 70 15.97 -1.24 -30.97
CA ASP A 70 16.69 0.03 -31.16
C ASP A 70 18.18 -0.10 -30.76
N ASP A 71 19.10 0.52 -31.51
CA ASP A 71 20.58 0.44 -31.41
C ASP A 71 21.19 0.85 -30.03
N MET A 72 20.36 1.06 -29.02
CA MET A 72 20.73 1.31 -27.64
C MET A 72 20.65 0.00 -26.84
N THR A 73 21.46 -1.02 -27.18
CA THR A 73 21.64 -2.16 -26.26
C THR A 73 22.38 -1.67 -25.02
N PRO A 74 21.78 -1.67 -23.81
CA PRO A 74 22.56 -1.47 -22.61
C PRO A 74 23.47 -2.69 -22.47
N THR A 75 24.77 -2.46 -22.26
CA THR A 75 25.81 -3.47 -22.04
C THR A 75 25.61 -4.27 -20.72
N TYR A 76 24.37 -4.39 -20.23
CA TYR A 76 24.00 -4.54 -18.81
C TYR A 76 23.09 -5.72 -18.49
N ALA A 77 22.78 -6.60 -19.45
CA ALA A 77 21.93 -7.77 -19.25
C ALA A 77 22.15 -8.53 -17.90
N PRO A 78 23.39 -8.77 -17.40
CA PRO A 78 23.57 -9.49 -16.14
C PRO A 78 23.15 -8.70 -14.88
N ARG A 79 23.31 -7.37 -14.85
CA ARG A 79 22.95 -6.56 -13.67
C ARG A 79 21.44 -6.36 -13.55
N THR A 80 20.76 -6.11 -14.65
CA THR A 80 19.31 -5.93 -14.69
C THR A 80 18.58 -7.22 -14.30
N LEU A 81 19.02 -8.36 -14.84
CA LEU A 81 18.50 -9.68 -14.45
C LEU A 81 18.83 -10.01 -12.99
N SER A 82 20.05 -9.69 -12.52
CA SER A 82 20.41 -9.86 -11.10
C SER A 82 19.47 -9.09 -10.17
N ARG A 83 19.12 -7.84 -10.51
CA ARG A 83 18.18 -7.01 -9.73
C ARG A 83 16.77 -7.61 -9.70
N TRP A 84 16.29 -8.10 -10.85
CA TRP A 84 15.02 -8.81 -10.94
C TRP A 84 14.97 -10.01 -9.99
N TYR A 85 15.98 -10.89 -10.05
CA TYR A 85 16.03 -12.06 -9.19
C TYR A 85 16.23 -11.70 -7.71
N SER A 86 17.03 -10.70 -7.38
CA SER A 86 17.29 -10.30 -5.99
C SER A 86 16.03 -9.78 -5.32
N VAL A 87 15.26 -8.93 -6.01
CA VAL A 87 14.02 -8.36 -5.47
C VAL A 87 12.95 -9.45 -5.27
N LEU A 88 12.84 -10.40 -6.22
CA LEU A 88 11.84 -11.46 -6.15
C LEU A 88 12.18 -12.59 -5.17
N GLN A 89 13.40 -12.63 -4.63
CA GLN A 89 13.77 -13.54 -3.55
C GLN A 89 13.36 -13.02 -2.16
N LEU A 90 12.99 -11.75 -2.05
CA LEU A 90 12.58 -11.16 -0.79
C LEU A 90 11.20 -11.67 -0.36
N PRO A 91 11.00 -11.92 0.95
CA PRO A 91 9.68 -12.21 1.47
C PRO A 91 8.77 -10.98 1.32
N LEU A 92 7.47 -11.20 1.20
CA LEU A 92 6.48 -10.15 0.95
C LEU A 92 6.58 -8.97 1.93
N GLN A 93 6.81 -9.26 3.21
CA GLN A 93 6.92 -8.28 4.29
C GLN A 93 8.08 -7.29 4.10
N ASP A 94 9.18 -7.72 3.49
CA ASP A 94 10.38 -6.88 3.26
C ASP A 94 10.19 -5.95 2.06
N VAL A 95 9.15 -6.21 1.26
CA VAL A 95 8.83 -5.44 0.05
C VAL A 95 7.76 -4.39 0.33
N LEU A 96 6.96 -4.57 1.38
CA LEU A 96 6.02 -3.55 1.84
C LEU A 96 6.76 -2.29 2.31
N PRO A 97 6.15 -1.10 2.12
CA PRO A 97 6.77 0.13 2.59
C PRO A 97 6.81 0.16 4.13
N PRO A 98 7.89 0.69 4.73
CA PRO A 98 7.99 0.82 6.18
C PRO A 98 7.05 1.90 6.75
N ASN A 99 6.64 2.88 5.94
CA ASN A 99 5.71 3.94 6.29
C ASN A 99 5.14 4.59 5.02
N ASP A 100 4.19 5.51 5.18
CA ASP A 100 3.56 6.22 4.05
C ASP A 100 4.53 7.13 3.28
N HIS A 101 5.62 7.61 3.89
CA HIS A 101 6.46 8.65 3.31
C HIS A 101 7.59 8.12 2.44
N THR A 102 7.99 6.87 2.62
CA THR A 102 9.15 6.30 1.94
C THR A 102 8.84 4.94 1.32
N PRO A 103 9.03 4.76 0.00
CA PRO A 103 9.00 3.43 -0.61
C PRO A 103 10.09 2.52 -0.03
N SER A 104 9.87 1.20 -0.09
CA SER A 104 10.90 0.22 0.26
C SER A 104 12.03 0.22 -0.78
N MET A 105 13.24 -0.16 -0.36
CA MET A 105 14.38 -0.30 -1.27
C MET A 105 14.14 -1.37 -2.34
N ALA A 106 13.37 -2.41 -2.00
CA ALA A 106 12.94 -3.43 -2.94
C ALA A 106 12.04 -2.85 -4.04
N TYR A 107 11.08 -2.00 -3.68
CA TYR A 107 10.22 -1.32 -4.64
C TYR A 107 10.98 -0.31 -5.52
N LEU A 108 11.91 0.45 -4.93
CA LEU A 108 12.78 1.33 -5.71
C LEU A 108 13.66 0.56 -6.71
N SER A 109 14.18 -0.60 -6.30
CA SER A 109 14.93 -1.50 -7.17
C SER A 109 14.07 -2.07 -8.30
N PHE A 110 12.81 -2.39 -8.02
CA PHE A 110 11.84 -2.81 -9.03
C PHE A 110 11.54 -1.70 -10.04
N GLU A 111 11.33 -0.46 -9.60
CA GLU A 111 11.12 0.69 -10.51
C GLU A 111 12.32 0.94 -11.43
N LEU A 112 13.56 0.76 -10.92
CA LEU A 112 14.77 0.83 -11.75
C LEU A 112 14.82 -0.28 -12.79
N PHE A 113 14.43 -1.50 -12.41
CA PHE A 113 14.34 -2.60 -13.34
C PHE A 113 13.35 -2.30 -14.48
N LEU A 114 12.18 -1.73 -14.19
CA LEU A 114 11.22 -1.32 -15.21
C LEU A 114 11.78 -0.25 -16.16
N LEU A 115 12.55 0.70 -15.61
CA LEU A 115 13.22 1.74 -16.41
C LEU A 115 14.29 1.15 -17.34
N GLU A 116 15.15 0.26 -16.83
CA GLU A 116 16.24 -0.36 -17.59
C GLU A 116 15.74 -1.31 -18.69
N THR A 117 14.61 -1.98 -18.44
CA THR A 117 13.97 -2.88 -19.43
C THR A 117 13.10 -2.13 -20.44
N GLY A 118 12.92 -0.81 -20.27
CA GLY A 118 12.05 -0.02 -21.15
C GLY A 118 10.59 -0.48 -21.09
N PHE A 119 10.11 -0.90 -19.91
CA PHE A 119 8.73 -1.37 -19.72
C PHE A 119 7.70 -0.37 -20.23
N ASP A 120 7.97 0.93 -20.10
CA ASP A 120 7.11 2.01 -20.59
C ASP A 120 6.92 2.00 -22.11
N LYS A 121 7.85 1.41 -22.88
CA LYS A 121 7.76 1.24 -24.34
C LYS A 121 6.96 0.01 -24.76
N SER A 122 6.70 -0.93 -23.84
CA SER A 122 5.86 -2.09 -24.12
C SER A 122 4.40 -1.71 -24.30
N ASP A 123 3.62 -2.55 -25.00
CA ASP A 123 2.17 -2.35 -25.12
C ASP A 123 1.48 -2.26 -23.76
N VAL A 124 1.90 -3.10 -22.81
CA VAL A 124 1.35 -3.13 -21.44
C VAL A 124 1.69 -1.83 -20.68
N GLY A 125 2.92 -1.35 -20.80
CA GLY A 125 3.37 -0.09 -20.20
C GLY A 125 2.65 1.12 -20.80
N GLN A 126 2.46 1.16 -22.12
CA GLN A 126 1.70 2.21 -22.80
C GLN A 126 0.21 2.18 -22.40
N ARG A 127 -0.40 1.00 -22.24
CA ARG A 127 -1.77 0.87 -21.71
C ARG A 127 -1.88 1.40 -20.28
N LEU A 128 -0.93 1.08 -19.39
CA LEU A 128 -0.90 1.63 -18.03
C LEU A 128 -0.82 3.16 -18.05
N ARG A 129 0.09 3.71 -18.87
CA ARG A 129 0.24 5.16 -19.04
C ARG A 129 -1.04 5.81 -19.54
N HIS A 130 -1.65 5.26 -20.59
CA HIS A 130 -2.92 5.75 -21.13
C HIS A 130 -4.02 5.71 -20.08
N THR A 131 -4.15 4.59 -19.35
CA THR A 131 -5.11 4.44 -18.24
C THR A 131 -4.90 5.52 -17.19
N ALA A 132 -3.66 5.77 -16.77
CA ALA A 132 -3.36 6.80 -15.78
C ALA A 132 -3.70 8.21 -16.27
N VAL A 133 -3.33 8.56 -17.50
CA VAL A 133 -3.65 9.87 -18.08
C VAL A 133 -5.17 10.06 -18.11
N THR A 134 -5.90 9.11 -18.70
CA THR A 134 -7.36 9.17 -18.82
C THR A 134 -8.04 9.27 -17.46
N ALA A 135 -7.59 8.50 -16.46
CA ALA A 135 -8.16 8.52 -15.12
C ALA A 135 -7.97 9.86 -14.40
N HIS A 136 -6.87 10.57 -14.66
CA HIS A 136 -6.60 11.87 -14.03
C HIS A 136 -7.28 13.04 -14.76
N THR A 137 -7.44 12.96 -16.08
CA THR A 137 -7.97 14.05 -16.93
C THR A 137 -9.46 13.98 -17.22
N ALA A 138 -10.14 12.86 -16.98
CA ALA A 138 -11.57 12.75 -17.24
C ALA A 138 -12.40 13.65 -16.30
N ASP A 139 -13.34 14.41 -16.89
CA ASP A 139 -14.26 15.33 -16.17
C ASP A 139 -15.25 14.59 -15.25
N ARG A 140 -15.60 13.37 -15.63
CA ARG A 140 -16.23 12.39 -14.76
C ARG A 140 -15.29 11.21 -14.63
N PRO A 141 -15.09 10.67 -13.43
CA PRO A 141 -14.40 9.41 -13.32
C PRO A 141 -15.22 8.37 -14.07
N ALA A 142 -14.67 7.82 -15.15
CA ALA A 142 -15.13 6.53 -15.62
C ALA A 142 -14.93 5.56 -14.46
N THR A 143 -15.91 4.70 -14.17
CA THR A 143 -15.76 3.64 -13.18
C THR A 143 -14.45 2.90 -13.49
N MET A 144 -13.45 3.10 -12.63
CA MET A 144 -12.12 2.58 -12.88
C MET A 144 -12.20 1.06 -13.00
N PRO A 145 -11.57 0.44 -14.02
CA PRO A 145 -11.53 -1.00 -14.12
C PRO A 145 -10.86 -1.59 -12.86
N PRO A 146 -11.27 -2.78 -12.40
CA PRO A 146 -10.70 -3.40 -11.21
C PRO A 146 -9.18 -3.45 -11.30
N LEU A 147 -8.48 -2.85 -10.33
CA LEU A 147 -7.02 -2.77 -10.31
C LEU A 147 -6.36 -4.16 -10.41
N HIS A 148 -7.06 -5.19 -9.93
CA HIS A 148 -6.61 -6.58 -9.98
C HIS A 148 -6.33 -7.09 -11.40
N GLY A 149 -7.17 -6.73 -12.38
CA GLY A 149 -6.95 -7.16 -13.77
C GLY A 149 -5.68 -6.55 -14.35
N LEU A 150 -5.49 -5.24 -14.13
CA LEU A 150 -4.29 -4.53 -14.58
C LEU A 150 -3.02 -5.06 -13.92
N VAL A 151 -3.07 -5.34 -12.62
CA VAL A 151 -1.96 -5.97 -11.88
C VAL A 151 -1.63 -7.34 -12.44
N PHE A 152 -2.65 -8.16 -12.70
CA PHE A 152 -2.46 -9.50 -13.25
C PHE A 152 -1.77 -9.44 -14.63
N ASP A 153 -2.27 -8.59 -15.53
CA ASP A 153 -1.74 -8.43 -16.89
C ASP A 153 -0.26 -7.98 -16.86
N ILE A 154 0.07 -7.00 -16.03
CA ILE A 154 1.44 -6.49 -15.89
C ILE A 154 2.36 -7.57 -15.31
N ALA A 155 1.95 -8.23 -14.23
CA ALA A 155 2.76 -9.27 -13.62
C ALA A 155 2.94 -10.48 -14.56
N ALA A 156 1.91 -10.85 -15.33
CA ALA A 156 1.98 -11.90 -16.35
C ALA A 156 2.98 -11.53 -17.46
N TYR A 157 2.91 -10.32 -18.00
CA TYR A 157 3.86 -9.80 -18.97
C TYR A 157 5.31 -9.85 -18.45
N LEU A 158 5.56 -9.30 -17.26
CA LEU A 158 6.91 -9.28 -16.69
C LEU A 158 7.46 -10.68 -16.42
N SER A 159 6.60 -11.63 -16.02
CA SER A 159 7.01 -13.03 -15.83
C SER A 159 7.28 -13.74 -17.16
N HIS A 160 6.54 -13.40 -18.23
CA HIS A 160 6.76 -13.98 -19.56
C HIS A 160 8.08 -13.50 -20.16
N GLU A 161 8.33 -12.19 -20.12
CA GLU A 161 9.53 -11.57 -20.71
C GLU A 161 10.82 -11.88 -19.96
N HIS A 162 10.75 -12.04 -18.63
CA HIS A 162 11.95 -12.11 -17.78
C HIS A 162 12.07 -13.42 -16.98
N GLY A 163 11.24 -14.41 -17.29
CA GLY A 163 11.33 -15.78 -16.77
C GLY A 163 10.18 -16.16 -15.83
N VAL A 164 9.65 -17.37 -16.04
CA VAL A 164 8.53 -17.91 -15.26
C VAL A 164 8.92 -18.07 -13.79
N LEU A 165 8.08 -17.55 -12.90
CA LEU A 165 8.35 -17.49 -11.46
C LEU A 165 7.63 -18.61 -10.70
N PRO A 166 8.28 -19.20 -9.67
CA PRO A 166 7.58 -20.02 -8.69
C PRO A 166 6.47 -19.24 -7.96
N PRO A 167 5.41 -19.91 -7.44
CA PRO A 167 4.29 -19.23 -6.78
C PRO A 167 4.69 -18.30 -5.63
N CYS A 168 5.70 -18.69 -4.84
CA CYS A 168 6.22 -17.89 -3.73
C CYS A 168 6.87 -16.57 -4.18
N ARG A 169 7.41 -16.50 -5.40
CA ARG A 169 7.99 -15.27 -5.97
C ARG A 169 6.94 -14.46 -6.73
N ARG A 170 5.89 -15.13 -7.22
CA ARG A 170 4.78 -14.49 -7.90
C ARG A 170 4.02 -13.54 -6.97
N SER A 171 3.79 -13.93 -5.71
CA SER A 171 3.15 -13.06 -4.71
C SER A 171 3.93 -11.77 -4.46
N THR A 172 5.27 -11.86 -4.40
CA THR A 172 6.17 -10.70 -4.29
C THR A 172 6.08 -9.80 -5.53
N LEU A 173 6.09 -10.38 -6.74
CA LEU A 173 5.89 -9.61 -7.97
C LEU A 173 4.54 -8.89 -7.99
N ASP A 174 3.45 -9.61 -7.68
CA ASP A 174 2.11 -9.05 -7.67
C ASP A 174 2.01 -7.90 -6.63
N CYS A 175 2.72 -7.99 -5.50
CA CYS A 175 2.84 -6.90 -4.53
C CYS A 175 3.54 -5.67 -5.12
N LEU A 176 4.70 -5.83 -5.76
CA LEU A 176 5.44 -4.75 -6.39
C LEU A 176 4.63 -4.06 -7.49
N VAL A 177 3.97 -4.85 -8.33
CA VAL A 177 3.10 -4.35 -9.40
C VAL A 177 1.90 -3.61 -8.81
N ARG A 178 1.31 -4.09 -7.72
CA ARG A 178 0.25 -3.34 -7.01
C ARG A 178 0.73 -2.02 -6.47
N GLN A 179 1.90 -1.98 -5.82
CA GLN A 179 2.49 -0.72 -5.35
C GLN A 179 2.68 0.23 -6.55
N MET A 180 3.22 -0.26 -7.67
CA MET A 180 3.43 0.50 -8.89
C MET A 180 2.14 1.11 -9.45
N VAL A 181 1.09 0.29 -9.57
CA VAL A 181 -0.23 0.69 -10.07
C VAL A 181 -0.88 1.69 -9.11
N HIS A 182 -0.83 1.40 -7.81
CA HIS A 182 -1.40 2.26 -6.77
C HIS A 182 -0.71 3.63 -6.72
N VAL A 183 0.63 3.68 -6.72
CA VAL A 183 1.39 4.95 -6.75
C VAL A 183 1.00 5.80 -7.96
N ARG A 184 0.67 5.20 -9.10
CA ARG A 184 0.27 5.92 -10.32
C ARG A 184 -1.21 6.32 -10.35
N LEU A 185 -2.10 5.53 -9.74
CA LEU A 185 -3.56 5.66 -9.87
C LEU A 185 -4.31 6.04 -8.59
N ALA A 186 -3.67 6.11 -7.43
CA ALA A 186 -4.35 6.28 -6.13
C ALA A 186 -5.34 7.43 -6.08
N ALA A 187 -4.90 8.64 -6.42
CA ALA A 187 -5.78 9.80 -6.42
C ALA A 187 -6.96 9.68 -7.39
N ALA A 188 -6.82 8.92 -8.49
CA ALA A 188 -7.88 8.78 -9.48
C ALA A 188 -9.05 7.98 -8.93
N TYR A 189 -8.83 6.81 -8.31
CA TYR A 189 -9.96 6.07 -7.72
C TYR A 189 -10.35 6.59 -6.33
N CYS A 190 -9.44 7.22 -5.56
CA CYS A 190 -9.81 7.89 -4.32
C CYS A 190 -10.83 9.01 -4.58
N ARG A 191 -10.79 9.65 -5.76
CA ARG A 191 -11.76 10.69 -6.16
C ARG A 191 -13.21 10.19 -6.10
N ASP A 192 -13.45 8.95 -6.50
CA ASP A 192 -14.79 8.36 -6.61
C ASP A 192 -15.42 8.12 -5.24
N VAL A 193 -14.58 7.78 -4.27
CA VAL A 193 -14.99 7.35 -2.93
C VAL A 193 -14.75 8.42 -1.87
N ALA A 194 -14.07 9.53 -2.20
CA ALA A 194 -13.66 10.57 -1.26
C ALA A 194 -14.86 11.13 -0.46
N THR A 195 -16.00 11.36 -1.11
CA THR A 195 -17.20 11.90 -0.46
C THR A 195 -17.82 10.91 0.52
N VAL A 196 -17.89 9.62 0.14
CA VAL A 196 -18.41 8.52 0.96
C VAL A 196 -17.51 8.32 2.19
N VAL A 197 -16.20 8.25 1.98
CA VAL A 197 -15.22 8.10 3.04
C VAL A 197 -15.22 9.30 3.98
N ALA A 198 -15.34 10.54 3.45
CA ALA A 198 -15.44 11.74 4.28
C ALA A 198 -16.72 11.80 5.11
N LEU A 199 -17.82 11.22 4.63
CA LEU A 199 -19.05 11.07 5.40
C LEU A 199 -18.88 10.04 6.52
N ALA A 200 -18.28 8.89 6.20
CA ALA A 200 -17.98 7.84 7.19
C ALA A 200 -17.05 8.35 8.30
N ALA A 201 -15.99 9.09 7.95
CA ALA A 201 -15.08 9.71 8.91
C ALA A 201 -15.80 10.71 9.83
N ARG A 202 -16.75 11.51 9.28
CA ARG A 202 -17.57 12.42 10.09
C ARG A 202 -18.51 11.70 11.05
N LYS A 203 -19.13 10.61 10.60
CA LYS A 203 -19.96 9.77 11.47
C LYS A 203 -19.13 9.19 12.61
N TYR A 204 -17.96 8.63 12.28
CA TYR A 204 -17.00 8.11 13.25
C TYR A 204 -16.60 9.17 14.29
N ASP A 205 -16.16 10.35 13.85
CA ASP A 205 -15.79 11.46 14.74
C ASP A 205 -16.94 11.86 15.69
N ALA A 206 -18.20 11.76 15.25
CA ALA A 206 -19.37 12.10 16.06
C ALA A 206 -19.71 11.02 17.12
N ILE A 207 -19.54 9.74 16.80
CA ILE A 207 -19.81 8.64 17.74
C ILE A 207 -18.65 8.37 18.69
N LYS A 208 -17.42 8.72 18.29
CA LYS A 208 -16.18 8.43 19.01
C LYS A 208 -16.22 8.68 20.53
N PRO A 209 -16.78 9.81 21.03
CA PRO A 209 -16.86 10.05 22.48
C PRO A 209 -17.67 9.01 23.26
N ARG A 210 -18.65 8.36 22.62
CA ARG A 210 -19.56 7.37 23.23
C ARG A 210 -19.07 5.93 23.06
N MET A 211 -18.19 5.68 22.09
CA MET A 211 -17.70 4.32 21.79
C MET A 211 -17.05 3.66 23.01
N TYR A 212 -16.30 4.43 23.82
CA TYR A 212 -15.69 3.88 25.02
C TYR A 212 -16.73 3.47 26.08
N GLU A 213 -17.79 4.26 26.24
CA GLU A 213 -18.88 3.94 27.18
C GLU A 213 -19.63 2.68 26.76
N LEU A 214 -19.92 2.54 25.45
CA LEU A 214 -20.51 1.34 24.85
C LEU A 214 -19.62 0.12 25.07
N ALA A 215 -18.32 0.23 24.79
CA ALA A 215 -17.37 -0.85 24.99
C ALA A 215 -17.30 -1.33 26.45
N VAL A 216 -17.31 -0.41 27.41
CA VAL A 216 -17.32 -0.75 28.84
C VAL A 216 -18.61 -1.45 29.23
N HIS A 217 -19.75 -1.00 28.71
CA HIS A 217 -21.04 -1.64 28.93
C HIS A 217 -21.05 -3.08 28.39
N ASP A 218 -20.66 -3.29 27.14
CA ASP A 218 -20.67 -4.61 26.49
C ASP A 218 -19.70 -5.58 27.18
N LEU A 219 -18.52 -5.11 27.59
CA LEU A 219 -17.58 -5.90 28.39
C LEU A 219 -18.19 -6.32 29.75
N SER A 220 -19.01 -5.46 30.37
CA SER A 220 -19.67 -5.78 31.63
C SER A 220 -20.72 -6.88 31.49
N GLU A 221 -21.41 -6.97 30.34
CA GLU A 221 -22.39 -8.03 30.04
C GLU A 221 -21.72 -9.41 29.95
N VAL A 222 -20.47 -9.46 29.51
CA VAL A 222 -19.63 -10.68 29.50
C VAL A 222 -18.81 -10.86 30.80
N HIS A 223 -19.21 -10.19 31.88
CA HIS A 223 -18.62 -10.29 33.23
C HIS A 223 -17.18 -9.75 33.35
N ILE A 224 -16.73 -8.92 32.41
CA ILE A 224 -15.45 -8.21 32.50
C ILE A 224 -15.70 -6.85 33.15
N GLN A 225 -15.49 -6.78 34.46
CA GLN A 225 -15.76 -5.56 35.25
C GLN A 225 -14.57 -4.59 35.33
N GLN A 226 -13.38 -5.02 34.90
CA GLN A 226 -12.16 -4.22 34.99
C GLN A 226 -11.86 -3.53 33.66
N PRO A 227 -11.38 -2.28 33.66
CA PRO A 227 -10.93 -1.61 32.44
C PRO A 227 -9.75 -2.38 31.82
N VAL A 228 -9.91 -2.80 30.56
CA VAL A 228 -8.83 -3.45 29.81
C VAL A 228 -7.94 -2.37 29.20
N VAL A 229 -6.69 -2.27 29.66
CA VAL A 229 -5.73 -1.28 29.17
C VAL A 229 -4.85 -1.91 28.10
N LEU A 230 -4.88 -1.37 26.89
CA LEU A 230 -4.29 -1.98 25.68
C LEU A 230 -3.28 -1.03 25.01
N PRO A 231 -2.18 -0.66 25.69
CA PRO A 231 -1.30 0.41 25.24
C PRO A 231 -0.52 0.04 23.97
N GLN A 232 -0.08 -1.22 23.80
CA GLN A 232 0.70 -1.63 22.64
C GLN A 232 -0.19 -1.73 21.40
N THR A 233 -1.39 -2.29 21.55
CA THR A 233 -2.39 -2.36 20.48
C THR A 233 -2.81 -0.96 20.05
N ARG A 234 -3.04 -0.05 21.00
CA ARG A 234 -3.34 1.35 20.68
C ARG A 234 -2.21 1.99 19.86
N ALA A 235 -0.96 1.86 20.31
CA ALA A 235 0.18 2.42 19.59
C ALA A 235 0.33 1.82 18.19
N ALA A 236 0.09 0.52 18.03
CA ALA A 236 0.13 -0.17 16.74
C ALA A 236 -0.97 0.34 15.79
N LEU A 237 -2.20 0.54 16.28
CA LEU A 237 -3.29 1.12 15.49
C LEU A 237 -3.00 2.57 15.08
N GLU A 238 -2.47 3.38 15.98
CA GLU A 238 -2.10 4.78 15.70
C GLU A 238 -0.93 4.89 14.72
N ALA A 239 -0.04 3.89 14.67
CA ALA A 239 1.08 3.82 13.74
C ALA A 239 0.73 3.20 12.37
N MET A 240 -0.53 2.78 12.17
CA MET A 240 -0.96 2.13 10.93
C MET A 240 -0.76 3.08 9.72
N PRO A 241 -0.12 2.62 8.63
CA PRO A 241 0.00 3.41 7.41
C PRO A 241 -1.38 3.72 6.83
N THR A 242 -1.46 4.71 5.95
CA THR A 242 -2.73 5.20 5.39
C THR A 242 -2.79 5.14 3.87
N PHE A 243 -1.68 4.82 3.20
CA PHE A 243 -1.59 4.85 1.75
C PHE A 243 -1.74 3.48 1.10
N MET A 244 -0.79 2.56 1.33
CA MET A 244 -0.73 1.27 0.64
C MET A 244 -1.68 0.22 1.27
N PRO A 245 -2.73 -0.28 0.59
CA PRO A 245 -3.75 -1.17 1.20
C PRO A 245 -3.17 -2.43 1.83
N GLN A 246 -2.17 -3.05 1.19
CA GLN A 246 -1.51 -4.23 1.75
C GLN A 246 -0.69 -3.90 3.01
N ALA A 247 -0.08 -2.71 3.08
CA ALA A 247 0.63 -2.27 4.27
C ALA A 247 -0.35 -1.92 5.41
N ILE A 248 -1.49 -1.30 5.08
CA ILE A 248 -2.59 -1.04 6.03
C ILE A 248 -3.06 -2.37 6.62
N ALA A 249 -3.38 -3.36 5.78
CA ALA A 249 -3.84 -4.67 6.22
C ALA A 249 -2.79 -5.42 7.04
N ALA A 250 -1.53 -5.42 6.62
CA ALA A 250 -0.46 -6.06 7.38
C ALA A 250 -0.30 -5.44 8.78
N ALA A 251 -0.32 -4.11 8.88
CA ALA A 251 -0.25 -3.39 10.15
C ALA A 251 -1.49 -3.60 11.02
N TYR A 252 -2.69 -3.60 10.41
CA TYR A 252 -3.94 -3.89 11.11
C TYR A 252 -3.93 -5.30 11.70
N MET A 253 -3.57 -6.31 10.91
CA MET A 253 -3.48 -7.69 11.37
C MET A 253 -2.39 -7.88 12.44
N ALA A 254 -1.30 -7.10 12.39
CA ALA A 254 -0.32 -7.08 13.46
C ALA A 254 -0.91 -6.48 14.76
N ALA A 255 -1.66 -5.38 14.67
CA ALA A 255 -2.35 -4.79 15.80
C ALA A 255 -3.42 -5.73 16.39
N ILE A 256 -4.16 -6.47 15.57
CA ILE A 256 -5.12 -7.48 16.04
C ILE A 256 -4.42 -8.64 16.75
N ARG A 257 -3.26 -9.10 16.27
CA ARG A 257 -2.48 -10.11 17.00
C ARG A 257 -2.04 -9.60 18.37
N LEU A 258 -1.61 -8.34 18.46
CA LEU A 258 -1.30 -7.70 19.75
C LEU A 258 -2.53 -7.56 20.64
N LEU A 259 -3.69 -7.22 20.06
CA LEU A 259 -4.96 -7.14 20.78
C LEU A 259 -5.28 -8.45 21.49
N HIS A 260 -5.20 -9.57 20.78
CA HIS A 260 -5.45 -10.90 21.36
C HIS A 260 -4.46 -11.23 22.50
N VAL A 261 -3.20 -10.83 22.37
CA VAL A 261 -2.18 -11.03 23.41
C VAL A 261 -2.49 -10.17 24.63
N GLU A 262 -2.63 -8.84 24.47
CA GLU A 262 -2.85 -7.93 25.59
C GLU A 262 -4.19 -8.19 26.31
N VAL A 263 -5.25 -8.53 25.58
CA VAL A 263 -6.54 -8.92 26.18
C VAL A 263 -6.40 -10.24 26.94
N GLY A 264 -5.71 -11.23 26.35
CA GLY A 264 -5.47 -12.51 27.02
C GLY A 264 -4.68 -12.33 28.32
N GLU A 265 -3.64 -11.50 28.31
CA GLU A 265 -2.87 -11.14 29.49
C GLU A 265 -3.71 -10.42 30.54
N ALA A 266 -4.51 -9.42 30.15
CA ALA A 266 -5.36 -8.67 31.07
C ALA A 266 -6.42 -9.56 31.74
N LEU A 267 -6.97 -10.52 31.00
CA LEU A 267 -8.01 -11.43 31.49
C LEU A 267 -7.46 -12.73 32.07
N HIS A 268 -6.13 -12.93 32.06
CA HIS A 268 -5.45 -14.14 32.51
C HIS A 268 -5.93 -15.42 31.77
N VAL A 269 -6.18 -15.31 30.46
CA VAL A 269 -6.59 -16.41 29.59
C VAL A 269 -5.71 -16.50 28.34
N PRO A 270 -5.59 -17.67 27.70
CA PRO A 270 -4.86 -17.77 26.44
C PRO A 270 -5.46 -16.88 25.33
N ALA A 271 -4.61 -16.23 24.55
CA ALA A 271 -5.02 -15.38 23.41
C ALA A 271 -5.92 -16.09 22.39
N SER A 272 -5.76 -17.42 22.25
CA SER A 272 -6.51 -18.27 21.32
C SER A 272 -7.93 -18.61 21.80
N THR A 273 -8.29 -18.32 23.05
CA THR A 273 -9.61 -18.65 23.61
C THR A 273 -10.58 -17.47 23.63
N LEU A 274 -10.15 -16.30 23.17
CA LEU A 274 -10.96 -15.08 23.16
C LEU A 274 -12.01 -15.12 22.05
N SER A 275 -13.28 -14.87 22.42
CA SER A 275 -14.39 -14.79 21.46
C SER A 275 -14.56 -13.37 20.91
N ALA A 276 -15.37 -13.25 19.86
CA ALA A 276 -15.79 -11.97 19.30
C ALA A 276 -16.47 -11.07 20.34
N ASP A 277 -17.19 -11.65 21.30
CA ASP A 277 -17.91 -10.92 22.36
C ASP A 277 -16.97 -10.17 23.31
N VAL A 278 -15.68 -10.52 23.32
CA VAL A 278 -14.64 -9.79 24.06
C VAL A 278 -13.84 -8.89 23.11
N ILE A 279 -13.43 -9.42 21.96
CA ILE A 279 -12.54 -8.71 21.03
C ILE A 279 -13.22 -7.50 20.39
N LEU A 280 -14.49 -7.60 19.99
CA LEU A 280 -15.20 -6.50 19.35
C LEU A 280 -15.39 -5.32 20.32
N PRO A 281 -15.90 -5.49 21.55
CA PRO A 281 -15.95 -4.39 22.53
C PRO A 281 -14.58 -3.77 22.81
N CYS A 282 -13.52 -4.58 22.97
CA CYS A 282 -12.16 -4.04 23.12
C CYS A 282 -11.72 -3.19 21.93
N LEU A 283 -12.04 -3.62 20.70
CA LEU A 283 -11.73 -2.88 19.48
C LEU A 283 -12.54 -1.56 19.40
N VAL A 284 -13.82 -1.59 19.76
CA VAL A 284 -14.68 -0.39 19.84
C VAL A 284 -14.11 0.61 20.87
N GLY A 285 -13.71 0.14 22.04
CA GLY A 285 -13.09 0.96 23.08
C GLY A 285 -11.77 1.58 22.61
N LEU A 286 -10.93 0.80 21.94
CA LEU A 286 -9.69 1.28 21.32
C LEU A 286 -9.95 2.36 20.26
N PHE A 287 -10.92 2.17 19.38
CA PHE A 287 -11.27 3.18 18.38
C PHE A 287 -11.80 4.47 19.04
N GLY A 288 -12.58 4.36 20.12
CA GLY A 288 -13.02 5.49 20.93
C GLY A 288 -11.87 6.32 21.51
N GLN A 289 -10.78 5.66 21.91
CA GLN A 289 -9.67 6.31 22.65
C GLN A 289 -8.45 6.68 21.78
N ALA A 290 -8.20 5.94 20.70
CA ALA A 290 -7.01 6.09 19.87
C ALA A 290 -7.12 7.28 18.90
N SER A 291 -6.00 7.89 18.53
CA SER A 291 -5.93 8.94 17.51
C SER A 291 -5.92 8.35 16.11
N LEU A 292 -7.10 7.97 15.60
CA LEU A 292 -7.27 7.34 14.29
C LEU A 292 -8.07 8.23 13.30
N PRO A 293 -7.50 9.35 12.84
CA PRO A 293 -8.22 10.30 11.97
C PRO A 293 -8.60 9.72 10.60
N ASP A 294 -7.93 8.64 10.19
CA ASP A 294 -8.01 8.08 8.84
C ASP A 294 -8.61 6.68 8.79
N LEU A 295 -9.14 6.20 9.92
CA LEU A 295 -9.63 4.83 10.08
C LEU A 295 -10.68 4.47 9.02
N ALA A 296 -11.65 5.34 8.78
CA ALA A 296 -12.68 5.11 7.77
C ALA A 296 -12.10 4.94 6.36
N HIS A 297 -11.02 5.68 6.03
CA HIS A 297 -10.33 5.51 4.76
C HIS A 297 -9.52 4.21 4.72
N GLN A 298 -8.79 3.91 5.79
CA GLN A 298 -7.97 2.70 5.91
C GLN A 298 -8.83 1.43 5.78
N VAL A 299 -9.96 1.37 6.47
CA VAL A 299 -10.91 0.26 6.41
C VAL A 299 -11.49 0.12 5.00
N HIS A 300 -11.93 1.21 4.38
CA HIS A 300 -12.42 1.19 3.00
C HIS A 300 -11.36 0.74 1.99
N ALA A 301 -10.11 1.20 2.15
CA ALA A 301 -9.01 0.81 1.28
C ALA A 301 -8.67 -0.69 1.42
N MET A 302 -8.74 -1.25 2.63
CA MET A 302 -8.57 -2.68 2.85
C MET A 302 -9.69 -3.49 2.18
N GLU A 303 -10.93 -3.07 2.32
CA GLU A 303 -12.10 -3.76 1.73
C GLU A 303 -12.02 -3.79 0.19
N MET A 304 -11.72 -2.65 -0.43
CA MET A 304 -11.87 -2.48 -1.89
C MET A 304 -10.62 -2.84 -2.70
N HIS A 305 -9.44 -2.86 -2.09
CA HIS A 305 -8.18 -2.93 -2.84
C HIS A 305 -7.23 -4.04 -2.39
N LEU A 306 -7.60 -4.84 -1.39
CA LEU A 306 -6.88 -6.08 -1.11
C LEU A 306 -7.18 -7.12 -2.20
N PRO A 307 -6.18 -7.90 -2.63
CA PRO A 307 -6.45 -9.04 -3.49
C PRO A 307 -7.35 -10.06 -2.79
N PRO A 308 -8.07 -10.89 -3.57
CA PRO A 308 -8.75 -12.07 -3.02
C PRO A 308 -7.81 -12.92 -2.15
N SER A 309 -6.59 -13.15 -2.63
CA SER A 309 -5.58 -13.96 -1.91
C SER A 309 -5.11 -13.42 -0.55
N CYS A 310 -5.37 -12.15 -0.23
CA CYS A 310 -5.00 -11.54 1.06
C CYS A 310 -6.21 -10.98 1.82
N GLY A 311 -7.38 -10.90 1.20
CA GLY A 311 -8.63 -10.41 1.78
C GLY A 311 -9.59 -11.51 2.21
N GLU A 312 -9.19 -12.79 2.13
CA GLU A 312 -9.99 -13.95 2.52
C GLU A 312 -9.59 -14.50 3.90
N GLY A 313 -10.48 -15.33 4.48
CA GLY A 313 -10.24 -16.00 5.75
C GLY A 313 -10.19 -15.05 6.95
N GLU A 314 -9.13 -15.15 7.75
CA GLU A 314 -8.95 -14.38 8.98
C GLU A 314 -8.93 -12.87 8.72
N VAL A 315 -8.31 -12.42 7.63
CA VAL A 315 -8.21 -11.00 7.29
C VAL A 315 -9.60 -10.42 6.98
N ALA A 316 -10.41 -11.15 6.21
CA ALA A 316 -11.79 -10.76 5.90
C ALA A 316 -12.62 -10.59 7.18
N TYR A 317 -12.48 -11.54 8.11
CA TYR A 317 -13.17 -11.53 9.38
C TYR A 317 -12.84 -10.27 10.20
N TYR A 318 -11.56 -9.93 10.36
CA TYR A 318 -11.19 -8.75 11.14
C TYR A 318 -11.47 -7.43 10.42
N ILE A 319 -11.44 -7.38 9.09
CA ILE A 319 -11.93 -6.21 8.34
C ILE A 319 -13.44 -6.02 8.60
N ALA A 320 -14.23 -7.08 8.57
CA ALA A 320 -15.65 -7.02 8.93
C ALA A 320 -15.85 -6.57 10.39
N LEU A 321 -14.98 -7.02 11.30
CA LEU A 321 -14.99 -6.58 12.70
C LEU A 321 -14.66 -5.08 12.84
N ALA A 322 -13.74 -4.55 12.02
CA ALA A 322 -13.45 -3.12 11.96
C ALA A 322 -14.66 -2.32 11.45
N HIS A 323 -15.38 -2.82 10.44
CA HIS A 323 -16.63 -2.22 9.98
C HIS A 323 -17.72 -2.23 11.06
N ALA A 324 -17.88 -3.35 11.78
CA ALA A 324 -18.81 -3.45 12.88
C ALA A 324 -18.46 -2.45 14.00
N ALA A 325 -17.18 -2.35 14.35
CA ALA A 325 -16.71 -1.39 15.35
C ALA A 325 -16.92 0.07 14.91
N LEU A 326 -16.71 0.40 13.64
CA LEU A 326 -17.00 1.72 13.07
C LEU A 326 -18.50 2.05 13.02
N GLY A 327 -19.35 1.02 12.95
CA GLY A 327 -20.81 1.13 12.91
C GLY A 327 -21.48 1.06 14.29
N ALA A 328 -20.73 0.84 15.37
CA ALA A 328 -21.25 0.77 16.72
C ALA A 328 -21.85 2.13 17.14
N SER A 329 -23.13 2.15 17.50
CA SER A 329 -23.88 3.37 17.81
C SER A 329 -24.93 3.16 18.87
#